data_AF-A0A6I4HQL7-F1
#
_entry.id   AF-A0A6I4HQL7-F1
#
_cell.length_a   1.000
_cell.length_b   1.000
_cell.length_c   1.000
_cell.angle_alpha   90.00
_cell.angle_beta   90.00
_cell.angle_gamma   90.00
#
_symmetry.space_group_name_H-M   'P 1'
#
loop_
_entity.id
_entity.type
_entity.pdbx_description
1 polymer ?
#
loop_
_entity_poly.entity_id
_entity_poly.type
_entity_poly.pdbx_seq_one_letter_code
_entity_poly.pdbx_strand_id
1 'polypeptide(L)'
;DHITSAIGAAMIGWYGTAMLCYVTPKEHLGLPNKKDVKDGIITYKIAAHAADLAKGHPGAQVRDNALSKARFEFRWDDQFNLSLDPDTARSMHDETLPKEAHKSAHFCSMCGPKFCSMKITQNVRDYANNLTNSDSEVEEGLKAMKEVYQEQGQKLYHKV
;
A
#
# COMPACT_ATOMS: atom_id res chain seq x y z
N ASP A 1 4.93 24.40 11.82
CA ASP A 1 5.39 23.22 12.62
C ASP A 1 4.48 21.98 12.61
N HIS A 2 3.48 21.90 11.73
CA HIS A 2 2.62 20.71 11.63
C HIS A 2 3.38 19.37 11.48
N ILE A 3 4.47 19.30 10.69
CA ILE A 3 5.24 18.06 10.47
C ILE A 3 6.08 17.68 11.70
N THR A 4 6.86 18.63 12.23
CA THR A 4 7.76 18.39 13.38
C THR A 4 6.97 17.91 14.59
N SER A 5 5.83 18.55 14.85
CA SER A 5 4.93 18.16 15.93
C SER A 5 4.20 16.85 15.66
N ALA A 6 3.84 16.52 14.41
CA ALA A 6 3.17 15.25 14.07
C ALA A 6 4.01 14.01 14.40
N ILE A 7 5.34 14.11 14.31
CA ILE A 7 6.26 13.04 14.72
C ILE A 7 6.07 12.75 16.22
N GLY A 8 6.18 13.78 17.05
CA GLY A 8 5.97 13.66 18.50
C GLY A 8 4.53 13.27 18.84
N ALA A 9 3.54 13.79 18.11
CA ALA A 9 2.13 13.49 18.31
C ALA A 9 1.81 12.01 18.05
N ALA A 10 2.35 11.42 16.98
CA ALA A 10 2.20 9.99 16.69
C ALA A 10 2.88 9.13 17.77
N MET A 11 4.09 9.51 18.22
CA MET A 11 4.80 8.79 19.28
C MET A 11 4.06 8.83 20.62
N ILE A 12 3.68 10.02 21.08
CA ILE A 12 3.01 10.16 22.39
C ILE A 12 1.56 9.65 22.33
N GLY A 13 0.90 9.74 21.16
CA GLY A 13 -0.38 9.10 20.90
C GLY A 13 -0.29 7.58 21.01
N TRP A 14 0.76 6.97 20.43
CA TRP A 14 1.04 5.55 20.58
C TRP A 14 1.26 5.17 22.05
N TYR A 15 1.97 6.01 22.81
CA TYR A 15 2.20 5.80 24.25
C TYR A 15 0.97 6.04 25.13
N GLY A 16 -0.16 6.47 24.58
CA GLY A 16 -1.45 6.51 25.29
C GLY A 16 -2.06 7.89 25.47
N THR A 17 -1.52 8.94 24.85
CA THR A 17 -2.19 10.25 24.85
C THR A 17 -3.58 10.13 24.19
N ALA A 18 -4.61 10.55 24.93
CA ALA A 18 -6.01 10.40 24.52
C ALA A 18 -6.46 11.44 23.47
N MET A 19 -5.81 12.59 23.41
CA MET A 19 -6.15 13.67 22.48
C MET A 19 -4.91 14.46 22.08
N LEU A 20 -4.80 14.78 20.79
CA LEU A 20 -3.69 15.54 20.21
C LEU A 20 -4.22 16.88 19.70
N CYS A 21 -3.78 17.99 20.30
CA CYS A 21 -4.05 19.31 19.75
C CYS A 21 -3.19 19.50 18.50
N TYR A 22 -3.81 19.86 17.39
CA TYR A 22 -3.09 20.06 16.13
C TYR A 22 -2.17 21.29 16.16
N VAL A 23 -1.20 21.29 15.26
CA VAL A 23 -0.31 22.43 15.01
C VAL A 23 -0.38 22.72 13.53
N THR A 24 -0.50 24.00 13.17
CA THR A 24 -0.62 24.40 11.77
C THR A 24 0.76 24.55 11.09
N PRO A 25 0.82 24.61 9.75
CA PRO A 25 2.06 24.96 9.06
C PRO A 25 2.65 26.30 9.50
N LYS A 26 1.79 27.30 9.74
CA LYS A 26 2.16 28.67 10.13
C LYS A 26 2.31 28.94 11.61
N GLU A 27 2.23 27.91 12.46
CA GLU A 27 2.57 28.06 13.87
C GLU A 27 3.92 28.76 14.02
N HIS A 28 4.02 29.70 14.95
CA HIS A 28 5.18 30.60 15.16
C HIS A 28 5.45 31.63 14.04
N LEU A 29 4.64 31.71 12.99
CA LEU A 29 4.80 32.65 11.88
C LEU A 29 3.62 33.61 11.70
N GLY A 30 2.39 33.16 12.00
CA GLY A 30 1.20 34.01 11.92
C GLY A 30 -0.10 33.21 11.92
N LEU A 31 -1.22 33.92 11.71
CA LEU A 31 -2.54 33.28 11.69
C LEU A 31 -2.69 32.34 10.48
N PRO A 32 -3.19 31.12 10.67
CA PRO A 32 -3.40 30.16 9.60
C PRO A 32 -4.55 30.59 8.67
N ASN A 33 -4.40 30.34 7.37
CA ASN A 33 -5.49 30.44 6.41
C ASN A 33 -6.26 29.11 6.29
N LYS A 34 -7.29 29.07 5.43
CA LYS A 34 -8.10 27.87 5.20
C LYS A 34 -7.29 26.62 4.82
N LYS A 35 -6.25 26.78 3.98
CA LYS A 35 -5.39 25.67 3.57
C LYS A 35 -4.53 25.18 4.74
N ASP A 36 -3.93 26.12 5.48
CA ASP A 36 -3.11 25.80 6.66
C ASP A 36 -3.90 25.01 7.72
N VAL A 37 -5.17 25.36 7.91
CA VAL A 37 -6.10 24.63 8.79
C VAL A 37 -6.36 23.22 8.28
N LYS A 38 -6.69 23.06 6.98
CA LYS A 38 -6.90 21.73 6.38
C LYS A 38 -5.65 20.86 6.53
N ASP A 39 -4.48 21.38 6.17
CA ASP A 39 -3.20 20.66 6.25
C ASP A 39 -2.93 20.20 7.68
N GLY A 40 -3.08 21.08 8.68
CA GLY A 40 -2.92 20.73 10.09
C GLY A 40 -3.87 19.61 10.55
N ILE A 41 -5.15 19.67 10.16
CA ILE A 41 -6.15 18.65 10.53
C ILE A 41 -5.78 17.31 9.91
N ILE A 42 -5.48 17.27 8.60
CA ILE A 42 -5.14 16.03 7.90
C ILE A 42 -3.85 15.44 8.47
N THR A 43 -2.83 16.25 8.74
CA THR A 43 -1.59 15.81 9.38
C THR A 43 -1.84 15.17 10.74
N TYR A 44 -2.68 15.75 11.59
CA TYR A 44 -2.97 15.18 12.90
C TYR A 44 -3.92 13.97 12.84
N LYS A 45 -4.80 13.88 11.84
CA LYS A 45 -5.56 12.66 11.53
C LYS A 45 -4.63 11.51 11.13
N ILE A 46 -3.56 11.78 10.38
CA ILE A 46 -2.52 10.79 10.07
C ILE A 46 -1.80 10.38 11.35
N ALA A 47 -1.34 11.33 12.17
CA ALA A 47 -0.60 11.03 13.40
C ALA A 47 -1.44 10.20 14.39
N ALA A 48 -2.71 10.56 14.59
CA ALA A 48 -3.64 9.80 15.42
C ALA A 48 -3.88 8.39 14.88
N HIS A 49 -4.12 8.24 13.57
CA HIS A 49 -4.31 6.93 12.94
C HIS A 49 -3.04 6.06 13.04
N ALA A 50 -1.86 6.64 12.85
CA ALA A 50 -0.58 5.95 13.03
C ALA A 50 -0.39 5.46 14.48
N ALA A 51 -0.78 6.29 15.47
CA ALA A 51 -0.81 5.89 16.86
C ALA A 51 -1.78 4.73 17.12
N ASP A 52 -2.99 4.77 16.56
CA ASP A 52 -3.98 3.70 16.70
C ASP A 52 -3.53 2.38 16.05
N LEU A 53 -2.85 2.44 14.91
CA LEU A 53 -2.19 1.27 14.30
C LEU A 53 -1.11 0.69 15.22
N ALA A 54 -0.22 1.53 15.76
CA ALA A 54 0.86 1.10 16.64
C ALA A 54 0.36 0.54 17.99
N LYS A 55 -0.81 1.01 18.46
CA LYS A 55 -1.52 0.46 19.61
C LYS A 55 -2.24 -0.85 19.32
N GLY A 56 -2.40 -1.22 18.05
CA GLY A 56 -3.24 -2.36 17.66
C GLY A 56 -4.72 -2.13 17.93
N HIS A 57 -5.20 -0.89 17.81
CA HIS A 57 -6.61 -0.58 18.06
C HIS A 57 -7.52 -1.39 17.11
N PRO A 58 -8.56 -2.08 17.62
CA PRO A 58 -9.48 -2.84 16.78
C PRO A 58 -10.04 -1.98 15.64
N GLY A 59 -9.95 -2.48 14.42
CA GLY A 59 -10.47 -1.80 13.23
C GLY A 59 -9.54 -0.77 12.57
N ALA A 60 -8.46 -0.32 13.22
CA ALA A 60 -7.54 0.66 12.63
C ALA A 60 -6.93 0.12 11.32
N GLN A 61 -6.45 -1.12 11.34
CA GLN A 61 -5.80 -1.76 10.19
C GLN A 61 -6.76 -2.08 9.03
N VAL A 62 -8.08 -2.15 9.29
CA VAL A 62 -9.07 -2.47 8.25
C VAL A 62 -9.03 -1.43 7.13
N ARG A 63 -8.88 -0.15 7.49
CA ARG A 63 -8.77 0.95 6.54
C ARG A 63 -7.51 0.85 5.68
N ASP A 64 -6.36 0.60 6.30
CA ASP A 64 -5.07 0.45 5.61
C ASP A 64 -5.10 -0.72 4.63
N ASN A 65 -5.67 -1.85 5.05
CA ASN A 65 -5.82 -3.03 4.21
C ASN A 65 -6.78 -2.77 3.05
N ALA A 66 -7.92 -2.11 3.29
CA ALA A 66 -8.88 -1.77 2.23
C ALA A 66 -8.27 -0.83 1.19
N LEU A 67 -7.57 0.22 1.63
CA LEU A 67 -6.89 1.18 0.75
C LEU A 67 -5.76 0.50 -0.03
N SER A 68 -4.95 -0.33 0.64
CA SER A 68 -3.85 -1.06 0.01
C SER A 68 -4.34 -2.08 -1.01
N LYS A 69 -5.47 -2.76 -0.73
CA LYS A 69 -6.12 -3.65 -1.68
C LYS A 69 -6.66 -2.89 -2.88
N ALA A 70 -7.36 -1.77 -2.67
CA ALA A 70 -7.83 -0.91 -3.76
C ALA A 70 -6.69 -0.43 -4.66
N ARG A 71 -5.55 -0.08 -4.05
CA ARG A 71 -4.33 0.30 -4.78
C ARG A 71 -3.77 -0.84 -5.63
N PHE A 72 -3.64 -2.03 -5.05
CA PHE A 72 -3.10 -3.19 -5.76
C PHE A 72 -4.01 -3.66 -6.91
N GLU A 73 -5.32 -3.56 -6.74
CA GLU A 73 -6.34 -3.92 -7.74
C GLU A 73 -6.65 -2.78 -8.72
N PHE A 74 -5.93 -1.65 -8.64
CA PHE A 74 -6.13 -0.47 -9.49
C PHE A 74 -7.57 0.10 -9.45
N ARG A 75 -8.26 -0.07 -8.34
CA ARG A 75 -9.57 0.55 -8.07
C ARG A 75 -9.35 1.99 -7.61
N TRP A 76 -9.01 2.86 -8.56
CA TRP A 76 -8.58 4.23 -8.30
C TRP A 76 -9.58 5.05 -7.48
N ASP A 77 -10.87 5.00 -7.83
CA ASP A 77 -11.90 5.73 -7.09
C ASP A 77 -12.03 5.26 -5.65
N ASP A 78 -11.97 3.95 -5.43
CA ASP A 78 -12.01 3.39 -4.07
C ASP A 78 -10.77 3.83 -3.28
N GLN A 79 -9.58 3.81 -3.91
CA GLN A 79 -8.36 4.28 -3.27
C GLN A 79 -8.44 5.75 -2.87
N PHE A 80 -8.99 6.63 -3.71
CA PHE A 80 -9.17 8.05 -3.39
C PHE A 80 -10.16 8.22 -2.24
N ASN A 81 -11.33 7.59 -2.35
CA ASN A 81 -12.41 7.70 -1.37
C ASN A 81 -12.04 7.13 0.01
N LEU A 82 -11.13 6.16 0.07
CA LEU A 82 -10.62 5.59 1.32
C LEU A 82 -9.49 6.43 1.96
N SER A 83 -8.89 7.35 1.21
CA SER A 83 -7.80 8.20 1.71
C SER A 83 -8.28 9.21 2.77
N LEU A 84 -7.35 9.86 3.50
CA LEU A 84 -7.74 10.85 4.52
C LEU A 84 -8.19 12.17 3.90
N ASP A 85 -7.81 12.41 2.64
CA ASP A 85 -8.13 13.62 1.89
C ASP A 85 -8.42 13.25 0.42
N PRO A 86 -9.65 12.73 0.13
CA PRO A 86 -10.00 12.22 -1.19
C PRO A 86 -9.83 13.23 -2.32
N ASP A 87 -10.18 14.49 -2.08
CA ASP A 87 -10.08 15.57 -3.07
C ASP A 87 -8.64 15.77 -3.51
N THR A 88 -7.71 15.80 -2.55
CA THR A 88 -6.28 15.97 -2.84
C THR A 88 -5.67 14.73 -3.48
N ALA A 89 -6.05 13.53 -3.05
CA ALA A 89 -5.57 12.30 -3.67
C ALA A 89 -6.00 12.22 -5.16
N ARG A 90 -7.25 12.58 -5.46
CA ARG A 90 -7.78 12.63 -6.82
C ARG A 90 -7.10 13.72 -7.65
N SER A 91 -6.95 14.94 -7.11
CA SER A 91 -6.33 16.04 -7.84
C SER A 91 -4.89 15.71 -8.24
N MET A 92 -4.09 15.14 -7.33
CA MET A 92 -2.69 14.77 -7.60
C MET A 92 -2.55 13.72 -8.71
N HIS A 93 -3.46 12.75 -8.78
CA HIS A 93 -3.49 11.79 -9.89
C HIS A 93 -3.83 12.49 -11.22
N ASP A 94 -4.86 13.33 -11.18
CA ASP A 94 -5.46 13.95 -12.36
C ASP A 94 -4.60 15.08 -12.96
N GLU A 95 -3.64 15.62 -12.20
CA GLU A 95 -2.60 16.53 -12.71
C GLU A 95 -1.85 15.94 -13.93
N THR A 96 -1.70 14.61 -13.99
CA THR A 96 -0.98 13.94 -15.09
C THR A 96 -1.85 12.95 -15.88
N LEU A 97 -2.91 12.43 -15.27
CA LEU A 97 -3.83 11.45 -15.88
C LEU A 97 -5.30 11.87 -15.70
N PRO A 98 -5.74 13.00 -16.29
CA PRO A 98 -7.02 13.63 -15.98
C PRO A 98 -8.26 12.90 -16.54
N LYS A 99 -8.10 12.11 -17.61
CA LYS A 99 -9.24 11.44 -18.27
C LYS A 99 -9.83 10.36 -17.37
N GLU A 100 -11.16 10.23 -17.36
CA GLU A 100 -11.87 9.18 -16.62
C GLU A 100 -11.39 7.77 -16.96
N ALA A 101 -11.00 7.52 -18.21
CA ALA A 101 -10.42 6.23 -18.62
C ALA A 101 -9.15 5.85 -17.84
N HIS A 102 -8.42 6.81 -17.27
CA HIS A 102 -7.25 6.53 -16.44
C HIS A 102 -7.61 5.97 -15.06
N LYS A 103 -8.85 6.15 -14.59
CA LYS A 103 -9.35 5.57 -13.34
C LYS A 103 -9.59 4.06 -13.43
N SER A 104 -9.45 3.49 -14.63
CA SER A 104 -9.43 2.04 -14.87
C SER A 104 -8.06 1.55 -15.35
N ALA A 105 -7.02 2.39 -15.33
CA ALA A 105 -5.70 2.01 -15.81
C ALA A 105 -4.92 1.20 -14.77
N HIS A 106 -4.28 0.11 -15.21
CA HIS A 106 -3.37 -0.68 -14.37
C HIS A 106 -1.96 -0.06 -14.23
N PHE A 107 -1.88 1.27 -14.11
CA PHE A 107 -0.64 2.02 -13.90
C PHE A 107 -0.95 3.48 -13.53
N CYS A 108 0.05 4.18 -12.98
CA CYS A 108 0.06 5.64 -12.88
C CYS A 108 1.19 6.25 -13.72
N SER A 109 1.27 7.58 -13.75
CA SER A 109 2.29 8.32 -14.48
C SER A 109 3.72 8.07 -13.99
N MET A 110 3.91 7.65 -12.74
CA MET A 110 5.24 7.42 -12.16
C MET A 110 6.05 6.33 -12.88
N CYS A 111 5.43 5.19 -13.20
CA CYS A 111 6.12 4.05 -13.85
C CYS A 111 5.59 3.77 -15.26
N GLY A 112 4.41 4.30 -15.59
CA GLY A 112 3.75 4.04 -16.86
C GLY A 112 3.30 2.57 -17.03
N PRO A 113 2.76 2.24 -18.22
CA PRO A 113 2.06 0.97 -18.46
C PRO A 113 2.96 -0.28 -18.51
N LYS A 114 4.27 -0.10 -18.71
CA LYS A 114 5.24 -1.19 -18.91
C LYS A 114 5.99 -1.58 -17.65
N PHE A 115 6.20 -0.63 -16.72
CA PHE A 115 7.08 -0.81 -15.56
C PHE A 115 6.37 -0.73 -14.22
N CYS A 116 5.03 -0.71 -14.20
CA CYS A 116 4.27 -0.75 -12.96
C CYS A 116 4.48 -2.10 -12.25
N SER A 117 5.09 -2.07 -11.07
CA SER A 117 5.41 -3.25 -10.27
C SER A 117 4.17 -4.08 -9.87
N MET A 118 3.06 -3.42 -9.52
CA MET A 118 1.82 -4.09 -9.14
C MET A 118 1.21 -4.83 -10.34
N LYS A 119 1.23 -4.23 -11.53
CA LYS A 119 0.75 -4.88 -12.77
C LYS A 119 1.61 -6.08 -13.14
N ILE A 120 2.93 -5.94 -13.04
CA ILE A 120 3.87 -7.06 -13.27
C ILE A 120 3.57 -8.20 -12.28
N THR A 121 3.37 -7.87 -11.00
CA THR A 121 3.03 -8.85 -9.97
C THR A 121 1.70 -9.56 -10.29
N GLN A 122 0.68 -8.83 -10.72
CA GLN A 122 -0.61 -9.40 -11.11
C GLN A 122 -0.43 -10.38 -12.29
N ASN A 123 0.29 -9.98 -13.34
CA ASN A 123 0.58 -10.85 -14.48
C ASN A 123 1.31 -12.14 -14.06
N VAL A 124 2.27 -12.04 -13.13
CA VAL A 124 2.99 -13.22 -12.60
C VAL A 124 2.05 -14.13 -11.80
N ARG A 125 1.15 -13.57 -10.98
CA ARG A 125 0.13 -14.34 -10.26
C ARG A 125 -0.83 -15.05 -11.21
N ASP A 126 -1.30 -14.35 -12.23
CA ASP A 126 -2.21 -14.91 -13.22
C ASP A 126 -1.53 -16.02 -14.04
N TYR A 127 -0.27 -15.81 -14.42
CA TYR A 127 0.55 -16.85 -15.06
C TYR A 127 0.72 -18.07 -14.15
N ALA A 128 1.07 -17.88 -12.88
CA ALA A 128 1.21 -18.97 -11.92
C ALA A 128 -0.10 -19.74 -11.68
N ASN A 129 -1.24 -19.03 -11.62
CA ASN A 129 -2.56 -19.65 -11.50
C ASN A 129 -2.96 -20.43 -12.75
N ASN A 130 -2.53 -19.99 -13.94
CA ASN A 130 -2.76 -20.73 -15.18
C ASN A 130 -1.76 -21.88 -15.37
N LEU A 131 -0.63 -21.84 -14.66
CA LEU A 131 0.34 -22.92 -14.53
C LEU A 131 0.01 -23.91 -13.40
N THR A 132 -1.18 -23.86 -12.78
CA THR A 132 -1.63 -25.00 -11.99
C THR A 132 -1.80 -26.18 -12.94
N ASN A 133 -0.69 -26.88 -13.15
CA ASN A 133 -0.61 -28.27 -13.51
C ASN A 133 -1.74 -28.99 -12.79
N SER A 134 -2.44 -29.90 -13.46
CA SER A 134 -3.35 -30.79 -12.73
C SER A 134 -2.58 -31.40 -11.56
N ASP A 135 -3.25 -31.71 -10.44
CA ASP A 135 -2.60 -32.40 -9.32
C ASP A 135 -1.81 -33.63 -9.82
N SER A 136 -2.25 -34.26 -10.92
CA SER A 136 -1.54 -35.35 -11.60
C SER A 136 -0.21 -34.92 -12.25
N GLU A 137 -0.11 -33.77 -12.91
CA GLU A 137 1.13 -33.28 -13.52
C GLU A 137 2.16 -32.87 -12.45
N VAL A 138 1.71 -32.33 -11.32
CA VAL A 138 2.57 -32.07 -10.15
C VAL A 138 3.07 -33.39 -9.55
N GLU A 139 2.19 -34.37 -9.39
CA GLU A 139 2.53 -35.68 -8.84
C GLU A 139 3.47 -36.48 -9.77
N GLU A 140 3.26 -36.42 -11.08
CA GLU A 140 4.16 -36.99 -12.08
C GLU A 140 5.54 -36.32 -12.07
N GLY A 141 5.60 -34.99 -12.00
CA GLY A 141 6.86 -34.25 -11.88
C GLY A 141 7.65 -34.59 -10.62
N LEU A 142 6.95 -34.74 -9.48
CA LEU A 142 7.56 -35.18 -8.22
C LEU A 142 8.07 -36.62 -8.31
N LYS A 143 7.33 -37.52 -8.97
CA LYS A 143 7.73 -38.91 -9.18
C LYS A 143 8.99 -39.01 -10.07
N ALA A 144 9.03 -38.23 -11.15
CA ALA A 144 10.20 -38.15 -12.03
C ALA A 144 11.45 -37.62 -11.29
N MET A 145 11.31 -36.56 -10.49
CA MET A 145 12.43 -36.03 -9.70
C MET A 145 12.91 -36.99 -8.61
N LYS A 146 12.00 -37.79 -8.04
CA LYS A 146 12.36 -38.87 -7.10
C LYS A 146 13.19 -39.96 -7.77
N GLU A 147 12.82 -40.37 -8.99
CA GLU A 147 13.58 -41.35 -9.78
C GLU A 147 14.99 -40.82 -10.10
N VAL A 148 15.08 -39.57 -10.58
CA VAL A 148 16.37 -38.90 -10.84
C VAL A 148 17.23 -38.81 -9.58
N TYR A 149 16.66 -38.46 -8.43
CA TYR A 149 17.39 -38.41 -7.16
C TYR A 149 17.93 -39.78 -6.76
N GLN A 150 17.18 -40.86 -7.01
CA GLN A 150 17.63 -42.23 -6.76
C GLN A 150 18.76 -42.63 -7.71
N GLU A 151 18.63 -42.35 -9.00
CA GLU A 151 19.64 -42.62 -10.03
C GLU A 151 20.95 -41.87 -9.78
N GLN A 152 20.85 -40.62 -9.31
CA GLN A 152 22.02 -39.79 -8.99
C GLN A 152 22.64 -40.11 -7.62
N GLY A 153 22.25 -41.23 -7.02
CA GLY A 153 22.85 -41.76 -5.79
C GLY A 153 22.43 -41.03 -4.52
N GLN A 154 21.23 -40.44 -4.52
CA GLN A 154 20.60 -39.79 -3.37
C GLN A 154 21.44 -38.64 -2.77
N LYS A 155 22.15 -37.90 -3.60
CA LYS A 155 22.96 -36.75 -3.18
C LYS A 155 22.19 -35.47 -3.45
N LEU A 156 22.10 -34.60 -2.44
CA LEU A 156 21.51 -33.26 -2.59
C LEU A 156 22.44 -32.27 -3.29
N TYR A 157 23.75 -32.53 -3.27
CA TYR A 157 24.76 -31.64 -3.81
C TYR A 157 25.64 -32.40 -4.79
N HIS A 158 25.67 -31.94 -6.03
CA HIS A 158 26.54 -32.44 -7.08
C HIS A 158 27.72 -31.48 -7.26
N LYS A 159 28.92 -32.02 -7.51
CA LYS A 159 30.06 -31.19 -7.91
C LYS A 159 29.75 -30.62 -9.30
N VAL A 160 29.77 -29.30 -9.40
CA VAL A 160 29.70 -28.55 -10.66
C VAL A 160 31.00 -28.72 -11.42
#